data_AF-A0AAU6UC40-F1
#
_entry.id   AF-A0AAU6UC40-F1
#
_cell.length_a   1.000
_cell.length_b   1.000
_cell.length_c   1.000
_cell.angle_alpha   90.00
_cell.angle_beta   90.00
_cell.angle_gamma   90.00
#
_symmetry.space_group_name_H-M   'P 1'
#
loop_
_entity.id
_entity.type
_entity.pdbx_description
1 polymer ?
#
loop_
_entity_poly.entity_id
_entity_poly.type
_entity_poly.pdbx_seq_one_letter_code
_entity_poly.pdbx_strand_id
1 'polypeptide(L)'
;MKRDWDTVRDVLTKLEGLPNTDHYLSLGNFELTDANAAYAISYHMELLIEAGLVEGKMSRELGGGPINFTATRLTWTGHEFLDAIRSDTVWNKTKETFRTKGLDMTFDLIKTVAGGVATALLF
;
A
#
# COMPACT_ATOMS: atom_id res chain seq x y z
N MET A 1 -3.87 -11.78 8.89
CA MET A 1 -2.90 -11.99 7.79
C MET A 1 -1.62 -11.24 8.12
N LYS A 2 -0.50 -11.53 7.44
CA LYS A 2 0.76 -10.75 7.61
C LYS A 2 0.73 -9.56 6.65
N ARG A 3 1.24 -8.41 7.07
CA ARG A 3 1.43 -7.25 6.20
C ARG A 3 2.48 -7.54 5.13
N ASP A 4 2.11 -7.29 3.89
CA ASP A 4 2.90 -7.41 2.67
C ASP A 4 3.05 -6.01 2.05
N TRP A 5 4.29 -5.53 1.99
CA TRP A 5 4.59 -4.19 1.50
C TRP A 5 4.54 -4.06 -0.03
N ASP A 6 4.73 -5.16 -0.77
CA ASP A 6 4.58 -5.16 -2.22
C ASP A 6 3.07 -5.03 -2.57
N THR A 7 2.19 -5.71 -1.81
CA THR A 7 0.73 -5.51 -1.94
C THR A 7 0.32 -4.08 -1.58
N VAL A 8 0.87 -3.52 -0.50
CA VAL A 8 0.62 -2.12 -0.12
C VAL A 8 1.01 -1.17 -1.25
N ARG A 9 2.20 -1.34 -1.83
CA ARG A 9 2.69 -0.50 -2.93
C ARG A 9 1.78 -0.59 -4.16
N ASP A 10 1.34 -1.78 -4.54
CA ASP A 10 0.43 -1.99 -5.68
C ASP A 10 -0.93 -1.30 -5.46
N VAL A 11 -1.53 -1.49 -4.27
CA VAL A 11 -2.82 -0.86 -3.92
C VAL A 11 -2.74 0.66 -3.96
N LEU A 12 -1.69 1.25 -3.38
CA LEU A 12 -1.48 2.70 -3.40
C LEU A 12 -1.28 3.23 -4.83
N THR A 13 -0.51 2.50 -5.65
CA THR A 13 -0.26 2.86 -7.06
C THR A 13 -1.55 2.82 -7.88
N LYS A 14 -2.36 1.77 -7.71
CA LYS A 14 -3.68 1.65 -8.37
C LYS A 14 -4.64 2.75 -7.95
N LEU A 15 -4.64 3.12 -6.66
CA LEU A 15 -5.50 4.18 -6.15
C LEU A 15 -5.10 5.55 -6.72
N GLU A 16 -3.81 5.84 -6.82
CA GLU A 16 -3.32 7.08 -7.41
C GLU A 16 -3.61 7.17 -8.92
N GLY A 17 -3.61 6.03 -9.62
CA GLY A 17 -3.90 5.97 -11.05
C GLY A 17 -5.38 6.20 -11.42
N LEU A 18 -6.26 6.42 -10.45
CA LEU A 18 -7.66 6.77 -10.73
C LEU A 18 -7.75 8.14 -11.43
N PRO A 19 -8.66 8.30 -12.40
CA PRO A 19 -8.69 9.49 -13.26
C PRO A 19 -9.06 10.78 -12.52
N ASN A 20 -9.84 10.70 -11.44
CA ASN A 20 -10.20 11.82 -10.57
C ASN A 20 -10.81 11.30 -9.25
N THR A 21 -11.11 12.22 -8.33
CA THR A 21 -11.66 11.95 -6.98
C THR A 21 -13.12 11.47 -6.96
N ASP A 22 -13.83 11.52 -8.09
CA ASP A 22 -15.21 11.00 -8.18
C ASP A 22 -15.23 9.48 -8.45
N HIS A 23 -14.06 8.90 -8.71
CA HIS A 23 -13.88 7.45 -8.81
C HIS A 23 -13.41 6.87 -7.47
N TYR A 24 -13.72 5.60 -7.26
CA TYR A 24 -13.24 4.86 -6.11
C TYR A 24 -12.62 3.53 -6.54
N LEU A 25 -11.63 3.10 -5.77
CA LEU A 25 -11.06 1.78 -5.84
C LEU A 25 -11.84 0.84 -4.91
N SER A 26 -12.17 -0.33 -5.43
CA SER A 26 -12.86 -1.42 -4.73
C SER A 26 -12.23 -2.75 -5.11
N LEU A 27 -12.66 -3.85 -4.48
CA LEU A 27 -12.20 -5.19 -4.86
C LEU A 27 -12.45 -5.53 -6.34
N GLY A 28 -13.50 -4.97 -6.95
CA GLY A 28 -13.82 -5.21 -8.37
C GLY A 28 -12.79 -4.61 -9.35
N ASN A 29 -11.86 -3.78 -8.87
CA ASN A 29 -10.79 -3.19 -9.68
C ASN A 29 -9.52 -4.05 -9.71
N PHE A 30 -9.53 -5.22 -9.09
CA PHE A 30 -8.39 -6.14 -9.03
C PHE A 30 -8.71 -7.43 -9.77
N GLU A 31 -7.70 -7.98 -10.45
CA GLU A 31 -7.78 -9.32 -11.03
C GLU A 31 -7.56 -10.34 -9.92
N LEU A 32 -8.66 -10.74 -9.27
CA LEU A 32 -8.64 -11.66 -8.14
C LEU A 32 -8.51 -13.10 -8.64
N THR A 33 -7.41 -13.77 -8.29
CA THR A 33 -7.19 -15.19 -8.64
C THR A 33 -8.02 -16.15 -7.78
N ASP A 34 -8.26 -15.78 -6.52
CA ASP A 34 -9.06 -16.54 -5.56
C ASP A 34 -9.55 -15.64 -4.41
N ALA A 35 -10.26 -16.24 -3.45
CA ALA A 35 -10.74 -15.54 -2.26
C ALA A 35 -9.61 -15.02 -1.36
N ASN A 36 -8.47 -15.71 -1.30
CA ASN A 36 -7.33 -15.29 -0.47
C ASN A 36 -6.71 -14.00 -0.98
N ALA A 37 -6.61 -13.82 -2.31
CA ALA A 37 -6.19 -12.57 -2.93
C ALA A 37 -7.13 -11.41 -2.52
N ALA A 38 -8.43 -11.66 -2.52
CA ALA A 38 -9.42 -10.67 -2.08
C ALA A 38 -9.27 -10.32 -0.59
N TYR A 39 -9.08 -11.32 0.29
CA TYR A 39 -8.80 -11.08 1.71
C TYR A 39 -7.49 -10.31 1.90
N ALA A 40 -6.45 -10.60 1.12
CA ALA A 40 -5.18 -9.90 1.19
C ALA A 40 -5.35 -8.41 0.87
N ILE A 41 -5.98 -8.08 -0.25
CA ILE A 41 -6.18 -6.68 -0.65
C ILE A 41 -7.06 -5.94 0.38
N SER A 42 -8.15 -6.57 0.81
CA SER A 42 -9.05 -6.00 1.82
C SER A 42 -8.33 -5.69 3.13
N TYR A 43 -7.53 -6.64 3.61
CA TYR A 43 -6.74 -6.49 4.83
C TYR A 43 -5.73 -5.35 4.73
N HIS A 44 -5.02 -5.23 3.60
CA HIS A 44 -4.06 -4.14 3.42
C HIS A 44 -4.76 -2.79 3.27
N MET A 45 -5.92 -2.74 2.60
CA MET A 45 -6.72 -1.51 2.52
C MET A 45 -7.20 -1.05 3.90
N GLU A 46 -7.66 -1.97 4.74
CA GLU A 46 -8.05 -1.68 6.13
C GLU A 46 -6.88 -1.04 6.89
N LEU A 47 -5.68 -1.64 6.84
CA LEU A 47 -4.48 -1.07 7.48
C LEU A 47 -4.10 0.31 6.93
N LEU A 48 -4.26 0.54 5.62
CA LEU A 48 -3.93 1.82 4.97
C LEU A 48 -4.90 2.93 5.38
N ILE A 49 -6.17 2.60 5.55
CA ILE A 49 -7.19 3.52 6.06
C ILE A 49 -6.95 3.82 7.54
N GLU A 50 -6.68 2.80 8.36
CA GLU A 50 -6.34 2.96 9.78
C GLU A 50 -5.08 3.82 10.00
N ALA A 51 -4.07 3.66 9.14
CA ALA A 51 -2.85 4.46 9.16
C ALA A 51 -3.04 5.90 8.61
N GLY A 52 -4.23 6.23 8.09
CA GLY A 52 -4.51 7.54 7.50
C GLY A 52 -3.74 7.82 6.20
N LEU A 53 -3.32 6.78 5.47
CA LEU A 53 -2.66 6.89 4.16
C LEU A 53 -3.68 6.97 3.02
N VAL A 54 -4.85 6.36 3.23
CA VAL A 54 -5.95 6.31 2.27
C VAL A 54 -7.21 6.87 2.91
N GLU A 55 -7.95 7.68 2.16
CA GLU A 55 -9.32 8.05 2.53
C GLU A 55 -10.30 7.06 1.89
N GLY A 56 -11.00 6.31 2.73
CA GLY A 56 -11.95 5.29 2.29
C GLY A 56 -12.75 4.70 3.44
N LYS A 57 -13.60 3.74 3.12
CA LYS A 57 -14.41 3.00 4.09
C LYS A 57 -14.39 1.51 3.79
N MET A 58 -14.32 0.71 4.84
CA MET A 58 -14.56 -0.73 4.76
C MET A 58 -16.07 -1.00 4.78
N SER A 59 -16.53 -1.91 3.94
CA SER A 59 -17.91 -2.37 3.85
C SER A 59 -17.97 -3.86 4.14
N ARG A 60 -18.66 -4.22 5.24
CA ARG A 60 -18.87 -5.62 5.60
C ARG A 60 -20.09 -6.16 4.87
N GLU A 61 -19.87 -7.12 4.00
CA GLU A 61 -20.98 -7.87 3.39
C GLU A 61 -21.55 -8.88 4.40
N LEU A 62 -22.87 -9.03 4.43
CA LEU A 62 -23.58 -9.94 5.34
C LEU A 62 -23.29 -11.43 5.07
N GLY A 63 -22.62 -11.76 3.95
CA GLY A 63 -22.44 -13.12 3.44
C GLY A 63 -21.14 -13.85 3.85
N GLY A 64 -20.33 -13.30 4.76
CA GLY A 64 -19.12 -13.97 5.25
C GLY A 64 -17.91 -13.98 4.29
N GLY A 65 -18.01 -13.27 3.16
CA GLY A 65 -16.91 -13.08 2.20
C GLY A 65 -15.86 -12.04 2.64
N PRO A 66 -14.86 -11.77 1.80
CA PRO A 66 -13.90 -10.68 2.00
C PRO A 66 -14.59 -9.35 2.27
N ILE A 67 -14.06 -8.57 3.22
CA ILE A 67 -14.60 -7.25 3.55
C ILE A 67 -14.30 -6.32 2.36
N ASN A 68 -15.33 -5.90 1.65
CA ASN A 68 -15.17 -4.99 0.53
C ASN A 68 -14.78 -3.59 1.02
N PHE A 69 -14.37 -2.71 0.12
CA PHE A 69 -13.99 -1.35 0.46
C PHE A 69 -14.30 -0.37 -0.65
N THR A 70 -14.33 0.91 -0.28
CA THR A 70 -14.42 2.04 -1.18
C THR A 70 -13.33 3.01 -0.78
N ALA A 71 -12.25 3.06 -1.57
CA ALA A 71 -11.13 3.98 -1.38
C ALA A 71 -11.19 5.09 -2.43
N THR A 72 -11.22 6.33 -1.99
CA THR A 72 -11.49 7.49 -2.85
C THR A 72 -10.21 8.19 -3.31
N ARG A 73 -9.23 8.32 -2.41
CA ARG A 73 -7.96 9.00 -2.70
C ARG A 73 -6.88 8.66 -1.69
N LEU A 74 -5.64 8.94 -2.07
CA LEU A 74 -4.53 9.03 -1.13
C LEU A 74 -4.65 10.29 -0.27
N THR A 75 -4.21 10.20 0.98
CA THR A 75 -3.94 11.39 1.79
C THR A 75 -2.59 11.98 1.41
N TRP A 76 -2.27 13.18 1.90
CA TRP A 76 -0.94 13.77 1.70
C TRP A 76 0.18 12.83 2.14
N THR A 77 0.04 12.24 3.33
CA THR A 77 0.98 11.25 3.86
C THR A 77 1.01 9.97 3.01
N GLY A 78 -0.12 9.59 2.41
CA GLY A 78 -0.20 8.50 1.44
C GLY A 78 0.66 8.74 0.20
N HIS A 79 0.60 9.96 -0.37
CA HIS A 79 1.45 10.35 -1.50
C HIS A 79 2.93 10.35 -1.11
N GLU A 80 3.30 11.01 0.00
CA GLU A 80 4.68 11.03 0.49
C GLU A 80 5.26 9.62 0.70
N PHE A 81 4.45 8.71 1.25
CA PHE A 81 4.87 7.34 1.44
C PHE A 81 5.02 6.59 0.11
N LEU A 82 4.04 6.71 -0.80
CA LEU A 82 4.10 6.08 -2.11
C LEU A 82 5.33 6.57 -2.89
N ASP A 83 5.59 7.88 -2.91
CA ASP A 83 6.73 8.47 -3.61
C ASP A 83 8.08 7.98 -3.06
N ALA A 84 8.19 7.79 -1.75
CA ALA A 84 9.38 7.20 -1.13
C ALA A 84 9.66 5.78 -1.63
N ILE A 85 8.64 4.99 -1.96
CA ILE A 85 8.77 3.59 -2.40
C ILE A 85 8.48 3.38 -3.89
N ARG A 86 8.19 4.44 -4.65
CA ARG A 86 7.74 4.35 -6.05
C ARG A 86 8.82 3.86 -6.99
N SER A 87 10.07 4.29 -6.80
CA SER A 87 11.18 3.88 -7.64
C SER A 87 11.55 2.43 -7.34
N ASP A 88 11.51 1.56 -8.36
CA ASP A 88 11.95 0.16 -8.20
C ASP A 88 13.40 0.07 -7.71
N THR A 89 14.25 1.01 -8.12
CA THR A 89 15.64 1.06 -7.66
C THR A 89 15.72 1.35 -6.16
N VAL A 90 14.98 2.36 -5.69
CA VAL A 90 14.93 2.71 -4.26
C VAL A 90 14.31 1.56 -3.48
N TRP A 91 13.15 1.05 -3.93
CA TRP A 91 12.40 0.01 -3.26
C TRP A 91 13.21 -1.28 -3.10
N ASN A 92 13.88 -1.74 -4.16
CA ASN A 92 14.69 -2.95 -4.10
C ASN A 92 15.87 -2.80 -3.14
N LYS A 93 16.56 -1.65 -3.14
CA LYS A 93 17.63 -1.35 -2.19
C LYS A 93 17.12 -1.25 -0.74
N THR A 94 15.93 -0.68 -0.54
CA THR A 94 15.27 -0.63 0.77
C THR A 94 15.01 -2.06 1.28
N LYS A 95 14.35 -2.90 0.48
CA LYS A 95 14.09 -4.32 0.82
C LYS A 95 15.39 -5.07 1.12
N GLU A 96 16.42 -4.87 0.32
CA GLU A 96 17.73 -5.48 0.53
C GLU A 96 18.37 -5.04 1.86
N THR A 97 18.27 -3.77 2.22
CA THR A 97 18.80 -3.24 3.49
C THR A 97 18.15 -3.93 4.69
N PHE A 98 16.82 -4.08 4.70
CA PHE A 98 16.14 -4.81 5.78
C PHE A 98 16.54 -6.27 5.82
N ARG A 99 16.58 -6.94 4.66
CA ARG A 99 16.97 -8.34 4.54
C ARG A 99 18.39 -8.60 5.06
N THR A 100 19.35 -7.74 4.72
CA THR A 100 20.76 -7.89 5.12
C THR A 100 20.98 -7.57 6.60
N LYS A 101 20.22 -6.64 7.16
CA LYS A 101 20.29 -6.27 8.60
C LYS A 101 19.45 -7.19 9.50
N GLY A 102 18.63 -8.06 8.92
CA GLY A 102 17.73 -8.95 9.68
C GLY A 102 16.65 -8.18 10.46
N LEU A 103 16.25 -7.02 9.94
CA LEU A 103 15.24 -6.16 10.57
C LEU A 103 13.89 -6.31 9.90
N ASP A 104 12.83 -6.27 10.71
CA ASP A 104 11.46 -6.20 10.18
C ASP A 104 11.15 -4.82 9.60
N MET A 105 10.36 -4.83 8.53
CA MET A 105 9.94 -3.63 7.82
C MET A 105 8.74 -3.00 8.54
N THR A 106 8.99 -2.03 9.42
CA THR A 106 7.97 -1.15 10.01
C THR A 106 7.76 0.10 9.14
N PHE A 107 6.60 0.74 9.27
CA PHE A 107 6.24 1.90 8.46
C PHE A 107 7.28 3.03 8.56
N ASP A 108 7.67 3.41 9.79
CA ASP A 108 8.63 4.49 9.99
C ASP A 108 10.05 4.14 9.55
N LEU A 109 10.47 2.88 9.74
CA LEU A 109 11.77 2.44 9.25
C LEU A 109 11.81 2.43 7.73
N ILE A 110 10.73 2.03 7.05
CA ILE A 110 10.67 2.07 5.58
C ILE A 110 10.85 3.49 5.07
N LYS A 111 10.09 4.45 5.61
CA LYS A 111 10.24 5.87 5.24
C LYS A 111 11.68 6.34 5.44
N THR A 112 12.28 6.00 6.58
CA THR A 112 13.65 6.40 6.92
C THR A 112 14.67 5.80 5.95
N VAL A 113 14.60 4.49 5.71
CA VAL A 113 15.55 3.78 4.84
C VAL A 113 15.35 4.17 3.38
N ALA A 114 14.12 4.22 2.89
CA ALA A 114 13.82 4.62 1.52
C ALA A 114 14.25 6.07 1.24
N GLY A 115 13.97 6.99 2.17
CA GLY A 115 14.44 8.38 2.07
C GLY A 115 15.97 8.48 2.07
N GLY A 116 16.65 7.70 2.91
CA GLY A 116 18.11 7.63 2.93
C GLY A 116 18.70 7.08 1.62
N VAL A 117 18.10 6.01 1.08
CA VAL A 117 18.50 5.43 -0.21
C VAL A 117 18.28 6.43 -1.35
N ALA A 118 17.13 7.11 -1.38
CA ALA A 118 16.84 8.13 -2.39
C ALA A 118 17.83 9.30 -2.30
N THR A 119 18.11 9.79 -1.09
CA THR A 119 19.10 10.86 -0.86
C THR A 119 20.49 10.46 -1.37
N ALA A 120 20.91 9.22 -1.13
CA ALA A 120 22.19 8.71 -1.61
C ALA A 120 22.26 8.51 -3.14
N LEU A 121 21.14 8.59 -3.87
CA LEU A 121 21.11 8.57 -5.33
C LEU A 121 21.14 9.97 -5.96
N LEU A 122 20.94 11.03 -5.17
CA LEU A 122 20.98 12.42 -5.64
C LEU A 122 22.40 12.98 -5.73
N PHE A 123 23.37 12.35 -5.07
CA PHE A 123 24.78 12.77 -4.98
C PHE A 123 25.70 11.63 -5.39
#